data_AF-A0A2G9YMK7-F1
#
_entry.id   AF-A0A2G9YMK7-F1
#
_cell.length_a   1.000
_cell.length_b   1.000
_cell.length_c   1.000
_cell.angle_alpha   90.00
_cell.angle_beta   90.00
_cell.angle_gamma   90.00
#
_symmetry.space_group_name_H-M   'P 1'
#
loop_
_entity.id
_entity.type
_entity.pdbx_description
1 polymer ?
#
loop_
_entity_poly.entity_id
_entity_poly.type
_entity_poly.pdbx_seq_one_letter_code
_entity_poly.pdbx_strand_id
1 'polypeptide(L)'
;AGNADLVSVVLAIKYGSGMQGLFLDDKVNLKKAWKICKYASYAFGVPIPINQPGIGANAFAHESGIHADGALKDRRNYELYDYEELGRGEPEIIETGRKITAGEYSGIKGFRNVYEKIEVAFRDDAQAAEILELVRYANVHNQKPLVDDELKFIAKNPEIARKLFTMTP
;
A
#
# COMPACT_ATOMS: atom_id res chain seq x y z
N ALA A 1 22.26 -0.59 -4.56
CA ALA A 1 22.32 0.18 -3.30
C ALA A 1 21.56 1.49 -3.49
N GLY A 2 20.96 2.03 -2.42
CA GLY A 2 20.15 3.26 -2.45
C GLY A 2 20.34 4.08 -1.18
N ASN A 3 19.44 5.04 -0.94
CA ASN A 3 19.40 5.83 0.29
C ASN A 3 19.05 4.97 1.51
N ALA A 4 19.15 5.55 2.70
CA ALA A 4 18.71 4.91 3.94
C ALA A 4 17.24 4.46 3.85
N ASP A 5 16.95 3.25 4.32
CA ASP A 5 15.60 2.69 4.33
C ASP A 5 14.73 3.40 5.37
N LEU A 6 13.69 4.10 4.90
CA LEU A 6 12.82 4.92 5.74
C LEU A 6 12.21 4.12 6.89
N VAL A 7 11.68 2.91 6.61
CA VAL A 7 11.00 2.09 7.62
C VAL A 7 11.98 1.61 8.68
N SER A 8 13.16 1.13 8.27
CA SER A 8 14.22 0.71 9.19
C SER A 8 14.72 1.86 10.06
N VAL A 9 14.88 3.07 9.50
CA VAL A 9 15.28 4.26 10.25
C VAL A 9 14.22 4.64 11.29
N VAL A 10 12.94 4.68 10.90
CA VAL A 10 11.85 4.99 11.82
C VAL A 10 11.76 3.95 12.95
N LEU A 11 11.92 2.66 12.64
CA LEU A 11 11.95 1.58 13.62
C LEU A 11 13.17 1.67 14.55
N ALA A 12 14.34 2.01 14.01
CA ALA A 12 15.56 2.20 14.79
C ALA A 12 15.40 3.36 15.78
N ILE A 13 14.84 4.50 15.35
CA ILE A 13 14.55 5.63 16.25
C ILE A 13 13.56 5.22 17.35
N LYS A 14 12.50 4.48 16.99
CA LYS A 14 11.43 4.14 17.92
C LYS A 14 11.80 3.04 18.92
N TYR A 15 12.60 2.05 18.50
CA TYR A 15 12.85 0.81 19.26
C TYR A 15 14.33 0.49 19.48
N GLY A 16 15.24 1.22 18.85
CA GLY A 16 16.67 1.00 18.97
C GLY A 16 17.20 1.34 20.35
N SER A 17 18.05 0.46 20.88
CA SER A 17 18.79 0.76 22.11
C SER A 17 19.71 1.96 21.90
N GLY A 18 19.74 2.89 22.86
CA GLY A 18 20.51 4.13 22.77
C GLY A 18 19.81 5.27 22.03
N MET A 19 18.62 5.04 21.48
CA MET A 19 17.82 6.08 20.81
C MET A 19 16.81 6.76 21.75
N GLN A 20 16.82 6.42 23.04
CA GLN A 20 15.94 7.02 24.04
C GLN A 20 16.21 8.53 24.12
N GLY A 21 15.20 9.35 23.80
CA GLY A 21 15.29 10.82 23.75
C GLY A 21 15.23 11.42 22.35
N LEU A 22 15.25 10.59 21.31
CA LEU A 22 14.83 10.99 19.96
C LEU A 22 13.34 10.78 19.80
N PHE A 23 12.69 11.67 19.03
CA PHE A 23 11.25 11.63 18.79
C PHE A 23 10.97 11.71 17.31
N LEU A 24 9.96 10.97 16.88
CA LEU A 24 9.38 11.08 15.54
C LEU A 24 8.34 12.21 15.54
N ASP A 25 8.16 12.85 14.39
CA ASP A 25 7.05 13.79 14.21
C ASP A 25 5.71 13.05 14.34
N ASP A 26 4.72 13.65 14.99
CA ASP A 26 3.40 13.07 15.23
C ASP A 26 2.65 12.70 13.93
N LYS A 27 3.05 13.28 12.80
CA LYS A 27 2.50 12.96 11.48
C LYS A 27 3.02 11.64 10.92
N VAL A 28 4.05 11.03 11.50
CA VAL A 28 4.58 9.74 11.08
C VAL A 28 3.64 8.62 11.54
N ASN A 29 2.85 8.11 10.60
CA ASN A 29 1.95 6.99 10.85
C ASN A 29 2.56 5.65 10.41
N LEU A 30 3.17 4.93 11.36
CA LEU A 30 3.82 3.65 11.12
C LEU A 30 2.85 2.55 10.61
N LYS A 31 1.55 2.66 10.89
CA LYS A 31 0.53 1.73 10.39
C LYS A 31 0.37 1.75 8.86
N LYS A 32 0.98 2.72 8.17
CA LYS A 32 1.00 2.79 6.70
C LYS A 32 2.19 2.07 6.08
N ALA A 33 3.17 1.64 6.88
CA ALA A 33 4.42 1.07 6.38
C ALA A 33 4.19 -0.15 5.48
N TRP A 34 3.38 -1.12 5.93
CA TRP A 34 3.07 -2.32 5.14
C TRP A 34 2.48 -1.98 3.77
N LYS A 35 1.44 -1.14 3.75
CA LYS A 35 0.74 -0.74 2.53
C LYS A 35 1.65 0.01 1.56
N ILE A 36 2.44 0.97 2.07
CA ILE A 36 3.35 1.79 1.25
C ILE A 36 4.46 0.92 0.65
N CYS A 37 5.07 0.01 1.43
CA CYS A 37 6.11 -0.88 0.93
C CYS A 37 5.57 -1.87 -0.11
N LYS A 38 4.37 -2.43 0.09
CA LYS A 38 3.69 -3.27 -0.91
C LYS A 38 3.40 -2.49 -2.20
N TYR A 39 2.94 -1.24 -2.08
CA TYR A 39 2.72 -0.38 -3.22
C TYR A 39 4.02 -0.04 -3.97
N ALA A 40 5.09 0.30 -3.26
CA ALA A 40 6.40 0.52 -3.87
C ALA A 40 6.92 -0.73 -4.60
N SER A 41 6.79 -1.90 -3.97
CA SER A 41 7.14 -3.18 -4.58
C SER A 41 6.35 -3.43 -5.87
N TYR A 42 5.03 -3.19 -5.84
CA TYR A 42 4.16 -3.28 -7.01
C TYR A 42 4.56 -2.30 -8.12
N ALA A 43 4.73 -1.02 -7.78
CA ALA A 43 5.03 0.06 -8.71
C ALA A 43 6.37 -0.19 -9.42
N PHE A 44 7.44 -0.45 -8.66
CA PHE A 44 8.78 -0.62 -9.20
C PHE A 44 9.09 -2.05 -9.66
N GLY A 45 8.24 -3.03 -9.35
CA GLY A 45 8.50 -4.44 -9.69
C GLY A 45 9.66 -5.07 -8.92
N VAL A 46 10.05 -4.47 -7.79
CA VAL A 46 11.13 -4.99 -6.93
C VAL A 46 10.48 -5.70 -5.73
N PRO A 47 10.70 -7.00 -5.54
CA PRO A 47 10.10 -7.73 -4.42
C PRO A 47 10.66 -7.23 -3.09
N ILE A 48 9.81 -7.23 -2.05
CA ILE A 48 10.24 -6.95 -0.68
C ILE A 48 11.14 -8.11 -0.22
N PRO A 49 12.38 -7.85 0.25
CA PRO A 49 13.23 -8.89 0.79
C PRO A 49 12.53 -9.62 1.95
N ILE A 50 12.66 -10.95 1.98
CA ILE A 50 11.99 -11.78 2.99
C ILE A 50 12.38 -11.40 4.44
N ASN A 51 13.59 -10.88 4.60
CA ASN A 51 14.20 -10.44 5.86
C ASN A 51 14.22 -8.92 6.05
N GLN A 52 13.47 -8.15 5.23
CA GLN A 52 13.38 -6.70 5.40
C GLN A 52 12.88 -6.36 6.82
N PRO A 53 13.55 -5.46 7.57
CA PRO A 53 13.09 -5.07 8.91
C PRO A 53 11.63 -4.60 8.90
N GLY A 54 10.83 -5.14 9.81
CA GLY A 54 9.39 -4.88 9.96
C GLY A 54 8.49 -5.43 8.83
N ILE A 55 8.91 -5.34 7.56
CA ILE A 55 8.03 -5.58 6.40
C ILE A 55 8.36 -6.90 5.67
N GLY A 56 9.47 -7.54 5.97
CA GLY A 56 9.82 -8.84 5.38
C GLY A 56 8.84 -9.92 5.81
N ALA A 57 8.56 -10.90 4.95
CA ALA A 57 7.63 -11.98 5.30
C ALA A 57 8.08 -12.73 6.58
N ASN A 58 9.40 -12.83 6.81
CA ASN A 58 9.99 -13.46 7.99
C ASN A 58 10.29 -12.49 9.14
N ALA A 59 9.92 -11.21 9.05
CA ALA A 59 10.25 -10.21 10.08
C ALA A 59 9.68 -10.54 11.48
N PHE A 60 8.64 -11.37 11.55
CA PHE A 60 7.99 -11.83 12.77
C PHE A 60 7.85 -13.37 12.81
N ALA A 61 8.68 -14.08 12.05
CA ALA A 61 8.66 -15.54 12.03
C ALA A 61 9.61 -16.10 13.10
N HIS A 62 9.13 -17.06 13.89
CA HIS A 62 9.89 -17.74 14.94
C HIS A 62 10.07 -19.22 14.59
N GLU A 63 11.31 -19.65 14.32
CA GLU A 63 11.59 -21.00 13.82
C GLU A 63 12.00 -21.99 14.93
N SER A 64 12.72 -21.54 15.96
CA SER A 64 13.22 -22.46 17.00
C SER A 64 12.12 -22.80 18.01
N GLY A 65 12.06 -24.07 18.45
CA GLY A 65 11.01 -24.53 19.38
C GLY A 65 10.98 -23.77 20.71
N ILE A 66 12.13 -23.30 21.19
CA ILE A 66 12.22 -22.48 22.40
C ILE A 66 11.76 -21.04 22.17
N HIS A 67 12.00 -20.47 20.99
CA HIS A 67 11.55 -19.12 20.66
C HIS A 67 10.03 -19.12 20.39
N ALA A 68 9.53 -20.14 19.69
CA ALA A 68 8.10 -20.31 19.47
C ALA A 68 7.34 -20.50 20.80
N ASP A 69 7.79 -21.38 21.68
CA ASP A 69 7.18 -21.57 23.01
C ASP A 69 7.23 -20.28 23.86
N GLY A 70 8.37 -19.58 23.84
CA GLY A 70 8.52 -18.33 24.56
C GLY A 70 7.64 -17.19 24.02
N ALA A 71 7.50 -17.08 22.69
CA ALA A 71 6.62 -16.11 22.04
C ALA A 71 5.13 -16.42 22.25
N LEU A 72 4.75 -17.70 22.34
CA LEU A 72 3.39 -18.11 22.68
C LEU A 72 3.01 -17.74 24.12
N LYS A 73 3.97 -17.80 25.06
CA LYS A 73 3.77 -17.40 26.45
C LYS A 73 3.72 -15.89 26.60
N ASP A 74 4.70 -15.20 26.02
CA ASP A 74 4.72 -13.75 25.90
C ASP A 74 5.57 -13.36 24.69
N ARG A 75 4.91 -12.81 23.66
CA ARG A 75 5.53 -12.34 22.42
C ARG A 75 6.66 -11.34 22.67
N ARG A 76 6.58 -10.53 23.73
CA ARG A 76 7.57 -9.48 24.04
C ARG A 76 8.94 -10.04 24.46
N ASN A 77 9.02 -11.33 24.75
CA ASN A 77 10.30 -12.01 24.97
C ASN A 77 11.19 -12.02 23.72
N TYR A 78 10.60 -12.02 22.53
CA TYR A 78 11.32 -12.15 21.25
C TYR A 78 10.92 -11.10 20.20
N GLU A 79 9.90 -10.29 20.47
CA GLU A 79 9.44 -9.22 19.59
C GLU A 79 9.54 -7.85 20.29
N LEU A 80 10.31 -6.94 19.70
CA LEU A 80 10.44 -5.55 20.19
C LEU A 80 9.14 -4.75 20.03
N TYR A 81 8.36 -5.08 18.99
CA TYR A 81 7.12 -4.41 18.62
C TYR A 81 6.21 -5.38 17.87
N ASP A 82 4.92 -5.06 17.84
CA ASP A 82 3.90 -5.90 17.22
C ASP A 82 3.80 -5.62 15.70
N TYR A 83 3.49 -6.63 14.90
CA TYR A 83 3.35 -6.47 13.45
C TYR A 83 2.17 -5.56 13.07
N GLU A 84 1.14 -5.50 13.91
CA GLU A 84 -0.02 -4.62 13.75
C GLU A 84 0.37 -3.13 13.77
N GLU A 85 1.48 -2.77 14.43
CA GLU A 85 1.97 -1.38 14.43
C GLU A 85 2.43 -0.91 13.05
N LEU A 86 2.82 -1.83 12.18
CA LEU A 86 3.23 -1.57 10.81
C LEU A 86 2.05 -1.62 9.83
N GLY A 87 0.84 -1.92 10.33
CA GLY A 87 -0.36 -2.15 9.52
C GLY A 87 -0.33 -3.49 8.79
N ARG A 88 0.43 -4.46 9.30
CA ARG A 88 0.42 -5.85 8.81
C ARG A 88 -0.69 -6.62 9.52
N GLY A 89 -1.25 -7.62 8.85
CA GLY A 89 -2.28 -8.51 9.41
C GLY A 89 -3.72 -8.12 9.08
N GLU A 90 -3.94 -6.95 8.47
CA GLU A 90 -5.23 -6.64 7.83
C GLU A 90 -5.53 -7.68 6.73
N PRO A 91 -6.78 -8.17 6.61
CA PRO A 91 -7.14 -9.13 5.58
C PRO A 91 -6.81 -8.58 4.18
N GLU A 92 -5.92 -9.24 3.45
CA GLU A 92 -5.78 -8.97 2.02
C GLU A 92 -7.01 -9.56 1.32
N ILE A 93 -7.88 -8.71 0.77
CA ILE A 93 -8.99 -9.16 -0.08
C ILE A 93 -8.39 -9.63 -1.39
N ILE A 94 -8.19 -10.94 -1.51
CA ILE A 94 -7.79 -11.60 -2.75
C ILE A 94 -9.07 -11.89 -3.51
N GLU A 95 -9.39 -11.12 -4.55
CA GLU A 95 -10.50 -11.44 -5.44
C GLU A 95 -10.21 -12.79 -6.14
N THR A 96 -10.87 -13.87 -5.68
CA THR A 96 -10.76 -15.24 -6.23
C THR A 96 -11.67 -15.48 -7.45
N GLY A 97 -12.29 -14.43 -8.00
CA GLY A 97 -13.31 -14.50 -9.04
C GLY A 97 -12.86 -14.11 -10.45
N ARG A 98 -13.83 -13.96 -11.36
CA ARG A 98 -13.65 -13.44 -12.73
C ARG A 98 -13.19 -11.98 -12.68
N LYS A 99 -11.89 -11.74 -12.74
CA LYS A 99 -11.34 -10.41 -12.99
C LYS A 99 -11.57 -10.05 -14.46
N ILE A 100 -12.42 -9.06 -14.75
CA ILE A 100 -12.70 -8.63 -16.14
C ILE A 100 -11.58 -7.67 -16.54
N THR A 101 -10.38 -8.19 -16.73
CA THR A 101 -9.22 -7.39 -17.13
C THR A 101 -9.43 -6.73 -18.51
N ALA A 102 -10.20 -7.38 -19.38
CA ALA A 102 -10.66 -6.82 -20.65
C ALA A 102 -12.03 -6.15 -20.47
N GLY A 103 -12.05 -4.89 -20.01
CA GLY A 103 -13.22 -4.04 -20.15
C GLY A 103 -13.69 -3.27 -18.92
N GLU A 104 -13.03 -3.42 -17.77
CA GLU A 104 -13.30 -2.58 -16.58
C GLU A 104 -13.24 -1.08 -16.89
N TYR A 105 -12.37 -0.67 -17.82
CA TYR A 105 -12.27 0.70 -18.31
C TYR A 105 -12.72 0.86 -19.76
N SER A 106 -13.30 -0.15 -20.42
CA SER A 106 -13.74 -0.01 -21.84
C SER A 106 -15.08 0.71 -21.98
N GLY A 107 -15.88 0.77 -20.92
CA GLY A 107 -17.15 1.49 -20.91
C GLY A 107 -17.59 1.94 -19.52
N ILE A 108 -18.47 2.94 -19.49
CA ILE A 108 -18.89 3.62 -18.26
C ILE A 108 -19.60 2.71 -17.24
N LYS A 109 -20.28 1.65 -17.71
CA LYS A 109 -20.95 0.68 -16.83
C LYS A 109 -19.96 -0.20 -16.06
N GLY A 110 -18.95 -0.74 -16.75
CA GLY A 110 -17.89 -1.53 -16.11
C GLY A 110 -17.11 -0.68 -15.13
N PHE A 111 -16.79 0.55 -15.54
CA PHE A 111 -16.12 1.54 -14.72
C PHE A 111 -16.87 1.87 -13.42
N ARG A 112 -18.20 2.06 -13.50
CA ARG A 112 -19.03 2.29 -12.32
C ARG A 112 -19.03 1.12 -11.35
N ASN A 113 -19.12 -0.11 -11.85
CA ASN A 113 -19.05 -1.30 -11.00
C ASN A 113 -17.71 -1.36 -10.22
N VAL A 114 -16.59 -1.01 -10.85
CA VAL A 114 -15.29 -0.91 -10.17
C VAL A 114 -15.34 0.14 -9.06
N TYR A 115 -15.88 1.33 -9.35
CA TYR A 115 -15.93 2.43 -8.39
C TYR A 115 -16.93 2.23 -7.25
N GLU A 116 -18.03 1.50 -7.49
CA GLU A 116 -18.97 1.07 -6.46
C GLU A 116 -18.30 0.14 -5.44
N LYS A 117 -17.50 -0.84 -5.90
CA LYS A 117 -16.76 -1.76 -5.01
C LYS A 117 -15.77 -1.05 -4.09
N ILE A 118 -15.20 0.06 -4.54
CA ILE A 118 -14.24 0.85 -3.75
C ILE A 118 -14.90 2.04 -3.03
N GLU A 119 -16.23 2.06 -2.99
CA GLU A 119 -17.08 3.02 -2.26
C GLU A 119 -16.88 4.48 -2.70
N VAL A 120 -16.75 4.70 -4.01
CA VAL A 120 -16.63 6.04 -4.60
C VAL A 120 -17.84 6.34 -5.47
N ALA A 121 -18.59 7.37 -5.08
CA ALA A 121 -19.73 7.87 -5.84
C ALA A 121 -19.32 9.02 -6.77
N PHE A 122 -19.97 9.08 -7.94
CA PHE A 122 -19.86 10.21 -8.87
C PHE A 122 -21.05 11.15 -8.72
N ARG A 123 -20.83 12.44 -8.91
CA ARG A 123 -21.86 13.48 -8.90
C ARG A 123 -22.83 13.32 -10.07
N ASP A 124 -22.30 13.06 -11.26
CA ASP A 124 -23.06 12.99 -12.52
C ASP A 124 -22.33 12.12 -13.57
N ASP A 125 -22.98 11.89 -14.70
CA ASP A 125 -22.41 11.14 -15.84
C ASP A 125 -21.19 11.82 -16.45
N ALA A 126 -21.14 13.16 -16.44
CA ALA A 126 -20.03 13.92 -17.01
C ALA A 126 -18.75 13.73 -16.18
N GLN A 127 -18.86 13.77 -14.85
CA GLN A 127 -17.75 13.49 -13.95
C GLN A 127 -17.28 12.04 -14.09
N ALA A 128 -18.20 11.08 -14.14
CA ALA A 128 -17.81 9.67 -14.33
C ALA A 128 -17.05 9.45 -15.66
N ALA A 129 -17.47 10.12 -16.73
CA ALA A 129 -16.76 10.10 -18.01
C ALA A 129 -15.38 10.76 -17.92
N GLU A 130 -15.26 11.91 -17.24
CA GLU A 130 -13.98 12.60 -17.02
C GLU A 130 -12.97 11.71 -16.26
N ILE A 131 -13.40 11.09 -15.15
CA ILE A 131 -12.54 10.21 -14.36
C ILE A 131 -12.17 8.95 -15.16
N LEU A 132 -13.10 8.40 -15.94
CA LEU A 132 -12.83 7.24 -16.80
C LEU A 132 -11.69 7.53 -17.79
N GLU A 133 -11.70 8.71 -18.42
CA GLU A 133 -10.61 9.11 -19.32
C GLU A 133 -9.28 9.20 -18.59
N LEU A 134 -9.22 9.87 -17.43
CA LEU A 134 -8.00 9.95 -16.62
C LEU A 134 -7.46 8.57 -16.22
N VAL A 135 -8.36 7.65 -15.83
CA VAL A 135 -8.00 6.27 -15.48
C VAL A 135 -7.46 5.50 -16.69
N ARG A 136 -8.06 5.65 -17.88
CA ARG A 136 -7.55 5.05 -19.11
C ARG A 136 -6.14 5.53 -19.43
N TYR A 137 -5.91 6.84 -19.34
CA TYR A 137 -4.59 7.41 -19.55
C TYR A 137 -3.57 6.89 -18.56
N ALA A 138 -3.90 6.90 -17.27
CA ALA A 138 -3.01 6.39 -16.23
C ALA A 138 -2.66 4.91 -16.42
N ASN A 139 -3.64 4.08 -16.80
CA ASN A 139 -3.43 2.66 -17.08
C ASN A 139 -2.51 2.43 -18.30
N VAL A 140 -2.67 3.22 -19.37
CA VAL A 140 -1.78 3.17 -20.54
C VAL A 140 -0.38 3.69 -20.19
N HIS A 141 -0.27 4.79 -19.46
CA HIS A 141 1.01 5.36 -19.07
C HIS A 141 1.82 4.42 -18.16
N ASN A 142 1.16 3.82 -17.16
CA ASN A 142 1.82 2.96 -16.18
C ASN A 142 2.10 1.55 -16.69
N GLN A 143 1.45 1.13 -17.78
CA GLN A 143 1.52 -0.24 -18.33
C GLN A 143 1.20 -1.32 -17.28
N LYS A 144 0.42 -0.95 -16.26
CA LYS A 144 0.06 -1.76 -15.10
C LYS A 144 -1.35 -1.37 -14.64
N PRO A 145 -2.17 -2.33 -14.16
CA PRO A 145 -3.47 -2.03 -13.57
C PRO A 145 -3.36 -1.04 -12.41
N LEU A 146 -4.24 -0.04 -12.35
CA LEU A 146 -4.26 0.86 -11.20
C LEU A 146 -4.74 0.12 -9.94
N VAL A 147 -4.14 0.44 -8.79
CA VAL A 147 -4.61 -0.02 -7.48
C VAL A 147 -5.75 0.88 -6.96
N ASP A 148 -6.54 0.38 -6.02
CA ASP A 148 -7.69 1.11 -5.44
C ASP A 148 -7.33 2.52 -4.95
N ASP A 149 -6.16 2.69 -4.34
CA ASP A 149 -5.71 4.00 -3.85
C ASP A 149 -5.43 4.98 -5.00
N GLU A 150 -4.93 4.49 -6.14
CA GLU A 150 -4.72 5.32 -7.34
C GLU A 150 -6.06 5.71 -7.97
N LEU A 151 -7.02 4.77 -8.05
CA LEU A 151 -8.38 5.06 -8.51
C LEU A 151 -9.06 6.10 -7.62
N LYS A 152 -9.01 5.90 -6.29
CA LYS A 152 -9.52 6.87 -5.30
C LYS A 152 -8.82 8.21 -5.42
N PHE A 153 -7.51 8.23 -5.65
CA PHE A 153 -6.77 9.47 -5.82
C PHE A 153 -7.24 10.24 -7.06
N ILE A 154 -7.37 9.57 -8.21
CA ILE A 154 -7.82 10.20 -9.47
C ILE A 154 -9.23 10.76 -9.30
N ALA A 155 -10.17 10.00 -8.72
CA ALA A 155 -11.54 10.48 -8.53
C ALA A 155 -11.65 11.64 -7.53
N LYS A 156 -10.86 11.64 -6.46
CA LYS A 156 -10.87 12.73 -5.47
C LYS A 156 -10.12 13.97 -5.95
N ASN A 157 -9.15 13.82 -6.83
CA ASN A 157 -8.24 14.88 -7.25
C ASN A 157 -8.01 14.91 -8.77
N PRO A 158 -9.06 15.02 -9.60
CA PRO A 158 -8.94 14.91 -11.07
C PRO A 158 -7.97 15.93 -11.66
N GLU A 159 -8.01 17.17 -11.17
CA GLU A 159 -7.10 18.23 -11.63
C GLU A 159 -5.64 17.97 -11.30
N ILE A 160 -5.37 17.37 -10.13
CA ILE A 160 -4.00 17.01 -9.73
C ILE A 160 -3.54 15.82 -10.58
N ALA A 161 -4.38 14.81 -10.76
CA ALA A 161 -4.10 13.65 -11.60
C ALA A 161 -3.77 14.07 -13.04
N ARG A 162 -4.56 14.97 -13.62
CA ARG A 162 -4.32 15.53 -14.97
C ARG A 162 -2.94 16.17 -15.10
N LYS A 163 -2.53 16.95 -14.09
CA LYS A 163 -1.19 17.58 -14.07
C LYS A 163 -0.07 16.55 -13.92
N LEU A 164 -0.26 15.55 -13.05
CA LEU A 164 0.74 14.50 -12.80
C LEU A 164 0.97 13.60 -14.03
N PHE A 165 -0.08 13.31 -14.79
CA PHE A 165 0.03 12.54 -16.04
C PHE A 165 0.56 13.38 -17.21
N THR A 166 1.06 14.60 -16.96
CA THR A 166 1.63 15.52 -17.95
C THR A 166 0.76 15.63 -19.20
N MET A 167 -0.56 15.81 -19.01
CA MET A 167 -1.49 16.03 -20.10
C MET A 167 -1.23 17.40 -20.73
N THR A 168 -0.24 17.46 -21.60
CA THR A 168 -0.14 18.50 -22.63
C THR A 168 -0.94 17.95 -23.81
N PRO A 169 -2.07 18.57 -24.22
CA PRO A 169 -2.72 18.20 -25.46
C PRO A 169 -1.77 18.37 -26.66
#